data_AF-A0A925D2C9-F1
#
_entry.id   AF-A0A925D2C9-F1
#
_cell.length_a   1.000
_cell.length_b   1.000
_cell.length_c   1.000
_cell.angle_alpha   90.00
_cell.angle_beta   90.00
_cell.angle_gamma   90.00
#
_symmetry.space_group_name_H-M   'P 1'
#
loop_
_entity.id
_entity.type
_entity.pdbx_description
1 polymer ?
#
loop_
_entity_poly.entity_id
_entity_poly.type
_entity_poly.pdbx_seq_one_letter_code
_entity_poly.pdbx_strand_id
1 'polypeptide(L)'
;MKLFLSLALLVIQLNVNGQEKNVIISKDRVEVIFNSKLDLDQVIKIKSDLSAKNIELKFLRLEFTEAGKLIGIKFTVDFKDGHKGGAANVKLNEDSRFGFYRDFVSLTDPFSAGNIEDE
;
A
#
# COMPACT_ATOMS: atom_id res chain seq x y z
N MET A 1 38.58 -39.81 -12.69
CA MET A 1 38.10 -38.50 -13.14
C MET A 1 36.65 -38.35 -12.69
N LYS A 2 36.37 -37.46 -11.73
CA LYS A 2 35.05 -37.30 -11.10
C LYS A 2 34.13 -36.50 -12.03
N LEU A 3 33.05 -37.08 -12.53
CA LEU A 3 32.00 -36.33 -13.23
C LEU A 3 30.91 -36.01 -12.21
N PHE A 4 30.92 -34.78 -11.69
CA PHE A 4 29.84 -34.27 -10.87
C PHE A 4 28.64 -33.99 -11.77
N LEU A 5 27.60 -34.82 -11.66
CA LEU A 5 26.28 -34.51 -12.19
C LEU A 5 25.70 -33.39 -11.32
N SER A 6 25.86 -32.14 -11.76
CA SER A 6 25.23 -30.99 -11.11
C SER A 6 23.74 -31.03 -11.44
N LEU A 7 22.93 -31.37 -10.43
CA LEU A 7 21.48 -31.24 -10.47
C LEU A 7 21.16 -29.74 -10.35
N ALA A 8 20.96 -29.09 -11.49
CA ALA A 8 20.46 -27.72 -11.52
C ALA A 8 19.01 -27.71 -11.03
N LEU A 9 18.80 -27.23 -9.80
CA LEU A 9 17.46 -27.03 -9.25
C LEU A 9 16.84 -25.81 -9.95
N LEU A 10 15.89 -26.07 -10.85
CA LEU A 10 15.08 -25.07 -11.51
C LEU A 10 14.23 -24.33 -10.46
N VAL A 11 14.60 -23.08 -10.13
CA VAL A 11 13.77 -22.21 -9.31
C VAL A 11 12.65 -21.67 -10.18
N ILE A 12 11.44 -22.22 -10.02
CA ILE A 12 10.23 -21.67 -10.63
C ILE A 12 9.97 -20.31 -9.96
N GLN A 13 10.18 -19.21 -10.68
CA GLN A 13 9.71 -17.91 -10.25
C GLN A 13 8.20 -17.85 -10.43
N LEU A 14 7.45 -18.04 -9.34
CA LEU A 14 6.02 -17.77 -9.31
C LEU A 14 5.82 -16.25 -9.44
N ASN A 15 5.56 -15.80 -10.67
CA ASN A 15 5.01 -14.47 -10.92
C ASN A 15 3.56 -14.44 -10.44
N VAL A 16 3.35 -14.19 -9.14
CA VAL A 16 2.03 -13.83 -8.60
C VAL A 16 1.77 -12.37 -8.99
N ASN A 17 1.46 -12.14 -10.26
CA ASN A 17 1.11 -10.81 -10.75
C ASN A 17 -0.42 -10.63 -10.72
N GLY A 18 -0.98 -10.65 -9.50
CA GLY A 18 -2.28 -10.06 -9.24
C GLY A 18 -2.04 -8.60 -8.92
N GLN A 19 -2.26 -7.70 -9.89
CA GLN A 19 -2.14 -6.25 -9.67
C GLN A 19 -3.06 -5.86 -8.50
N GLU A 20 -2.47 -5.57 -7.34
CA GLU A 20 -3.20 -5.13 -6.16
C GLU A 20 -3.86 -3.79 -6.47
N LYS A 21 -5.20 -3.78 -6.60
CA LYS A 21 -6.04 -2.57 -6.73
C LYS A 21 -5.88 -1.55 -5.59
N ASN A 22 -5.03 -1.83 -4.61
CA ASN A 22 -4.86 -1.06 -3.40
C ASN A 22 -3.79 0.04 -3.52
N VAL A 23 -3.01 0.07 -4.61
CA VAL A 23 -1.92 1.05 -4.78
C VAL A 23 -1.84 1.53 -6.23
N ILE A 24 -1.88 2.84 -6.42
CA ILE A 24 -1.53 3.51 -7.66
C ILE A 24 -0.36 4.44 -7.34
N ILE A 25 0.75 4.30 -8.05
CA ILE A 25 1.88 5.23 -7.97
C ILE A 25 2.29 5.58 -9.39
N SER A 26 1.92 6.78 -9.83
CA SER A 26 2.23 7.30 -11.16
C SER A 26 2.70 8.75 -11.06
N LYS A 27 3.06 9.35 -12.20
CA LYS A 27 3.39 10.78 -12.25
C LYS A 27 2.17 11.68 -11.97
N ASP A 28 0.97 11.21 -12.28
CA ASP A 28 -0.24 12.03 -12.25
C ASP A 28 -1.01 11.83 -10.93
N ARG A 29 -0.93 10.63 -10.34
CA ARG A 29 -1.65 10.28 -9.11
C ARG A 29 -0.89 9.27 -8.26
N VAL A 30 -0.95 9.48 -6.96
CA VAL A 30 -0.67 8.47 -5.94
C VAL A 30 -1.94 8.19 -5.18
N GLU A 31 -2.35 6.93 -5.08
CA GLU A 31 -3.50 6.48 -4.30
C GLU A 31 -3.14 5.21 -3.55
N VAL A 32 -3.53 5.15 -2.29
CA VAL A 32 -3.35 3.98 -1.44
C VAL A 32 -4.65 3.70 -0.73
N ILE A 33 -5.14 2.47 -0.86
CA ILE A 33 -6.34 1.95 -0.21
C ILE A 33 -5.96 0.81 0.73
N PHE A 34 -6.31 0.97 2.00
CA PHE A 34 -6.18 -0.04 3.04
C PHE A 34 -7.52 -0.75 3.27
N ASN A 35 -7.50 -2.07 3.17
CA ASN A 35 -8.65 -2.95 3.42
C ASN A 35 -8.17 -4.29 3.98
N SER A 36 -9.11 -5.16 4.35
CA SER A 36 -8.79 -6.46 4.95
C SER A 36 -8.23 -7.50 3.99
N LYS A 37 -8.00 -7.15 2.72
CA LYS A 37 -7.25 -8.02 1.80
C LYS A 37 -5.75 -7.94 2.07
N LEU A 38 -5.28 -6.83 2.63
CA LEU A 38 -3.86 -6.60 2.95
C LEU A 38 -3.40 -7.37 4.18
N ASP A 39 -2.19 -7.90 4.08
CA ASP A 39 -1.39 -8.42 5.20
C ASP A 39 -0.27 -7.44 5.60
N LEU A 40 0.51 -7.81 6.61
CA LEU A 40 1.60 -6.98 7.13
C LEU A 40 2.69 -6.72 6.10
N ASP A 41 3.07 -7.73 5.31
CA ASP A 41 4.16 -7.61 4.33
C ASP A 41 3.76 -6.64 3.21
N GLN A 42 2.51 -6.72 2.75
CA GLN A 42 1.96 -5.78 1.78
C GLN A 42 1.92 -4.34 2.35
N VAL A 43 1.48 -4.16 3.60
CA VAL A 43 1.47 -2.83 4.26
C VAL A 43 2.88 -2.25 4.40
N ILE A 44 3.88 -3.07 4.74
CA ILE A 44 5.28 -2.65 4.82
C ILE A 44 5.81 -2.30 3.43
N LYS A 45 5.48 -3.10 2.41
CA LYS A 45 5.87 -2.85 1.03
C LYS A 45 5.32 -1.52 0.53
N ILE A 46 4.06 -1.21 0.80
CA ILE A 46 3.44 0.10 0.48
C ILE A 46 4.27 1.24 1.06
N LYS A 47 4.62 1.17 2.35
CA LYS A 47 5.44 2.21 2.99
C LYS A 47 6.82 2.35 2.32
N SER A 48 7.45 1.24 1.95
CA SER A 48 8.74 1.23 1.26
C SER A 48 8.63 1.87 -0.13
N ASP A 49 7.62 1.50 -0.91
CA ASP A 49 7.39 2.01 -2.27
C ASP A 49 7.13 3.53 -2.26
N LEU A 50 6.37 4.02 -1.28
CA LEU A 50 6.14 5.47 -1.07
C LEU A 50 7.41 6.20 -0.66
N SER A 51 8.20 5.62 0.24
CA SER A 51 9.47 6.21 0.68
C SER A 51 10.45 6.38 -0.49
N ALA A 52 10.47 5.44 -1.44
CA ALA A 52 11.28 5.54 -2.66
C ALA A 52 10.83 6.69 -3.59
N LYS A 53 9.64 7.25 -3.36
CA LYS A 53 9.10 8.44 -4.04
C LYS A 53 9.16 9.71 -3.19
N ASN A 54 9.94 9.71 -2.10
CA ASN A 54 10.02 10.81 -1.14
C ASN A 54 8.67 11.14 -0.47
N ILE A 55 7.78 10.15 -0.36
CA ILE A 55 6.49 10.26 0.35
C ILE A 55 6.63 9.55 1.68
N GLU A 56 6.38 10.27 2.77
CA GLU A 56 6.54 9.74 4.12
C GLU A 56 5.20 9.21 4.65
N LEU A 57 5.07 7.89 4.76
CA LEU A 57 3.94 7.23 5.41
C LEU A 57 4.34 6.71 6.79
N LYS A 58 3.65 7.18 7.83
CA LYS A 58 3.82 6.75 9.22
C LYS A 58 2.58 6.03 9.70
N PHE A 59 2.75 4.79 10.15
CA PHE A 59 1.71 4.06 10.87
C PHE A 59 1.79 4.38 12.37
N LEU A 60 0.72 4.94 12.91
CA LEU A 60 0.54 5.18 14.34
C LEU A 60 -0.14 4.00 15.03
N ARG A 61 -0.90 3.20 14.26
CA ARG A 61 -1.57 1.97 14.71
C ARG A 61 -1.78 1.04 13.52
N LEU A 62 -1.55 -0.26 13.73
CA LEU A 62 -1.94 -1.32 12.82
C LEU A 62 -2.56 -2.44 13.66
N GLU A 63 -3.69 -2.97 13.22
CA GLU A 63 -4.38 -4.07 13.85
C GLU A 63 -4.70 -5.13 12.80
N PHE A 64 -4.35 -6.37 13.11
CA PHE A 64 -4.55 -7.51 12.24
C PHE A 64 -5.39 -8.56 12.97
N THR A 65 -6.15 -9.35 12.21
CA THR A 65 -6.75 -10.59 12.70
C THR A 65 -5.68 -11.64 13.00
N GLU A 66 -6.07 -12.71 13.70
CA GLU A 66 -5.21 -13.89 13.89
C GLU A 66 -4.77 -14.53 12.56
N ALA A 67 -5.59 -14.41 11.51
CA ALA A 67 -5.27 -14.85 10.16
C ALA A 67 -4.36 -13.87 9.39
N GLY A 68 -3.86 -12.81 10.02
CA GLY A 68 -2.92 -11.86 9.44
C GLY A 68 -3.55 -10.80 8.54
N LYS A 69 -4.88 -10.63 8.57
CA LYS A 69 -5.60 -9.63 7.74
C LYS A 69 -5.79 -8.30 8.44
N LEU A 70 -5.52 -7.20 7.76
CA LEU A 70 -5.63 -5.84 8.30
C LEU A 70 -7.09 -5.47 8.63
N ILE A 71 -7.36 -5.08 9.88
CA ILE A 71 -8.72 -4.70 10.34
C ILE A 71 -8.78 -3.30 10.94
N GLY A 72 -7.64 -2.73 11.33
CA GLY A 72 -7.56 -1.39 11.89
C GLY A 72 -6.25 -0.70 11.54
N ILE A 73 -6.32 0.59 11.27
CA ILE A 73 -5.17 1.41 10.91
C ILE A 73 -5.35 2.85 11.40
N LYS A 74 -4.25 3.45 11.85
CA LYS A 74 -4.11 4.90 12.01
C LYS A 74 -2.80 5.32 11.38
N PHE A 75 -2.83 6.30 10.50
CA PHE A 75 -1.64 6.73 9.77
C PHE A 75 -1.58 8.25 9.59
N THR A 76 -0.38 8.74 9.25
CA THR A 76 -0.17 10.06 8.66
C THR A 76 0.67 9.93 7.40
N VAL A 77 0.41 10.77 6.41
CA VAL A 77 1.15 10.87 5.15
C VAL A 77 1.63 12.30 4.93
N ASP A 78 2.84 12.44 4.38
CA ASP A 78 3.44 13.72 3.97
C ASP A 78 4.10 13.54 2.60
N PHE A 79 3.58 14.24 1.59
CA PHE A 79 4.06 14.18 0.20
C PHE A 79 5.27 15.08 -0.06
N LYS A 80 5.72 15.86 0.94
CA LYS A 80 6.83 16.83 0.84
C LYS A 80 6.63 17.92 -0.22
N ASP A 81 5.40 18.11 -0.69
CA ASP A 81 4.99 19.16 -1.64
C ASP A 81 4.05 20.20 -0.98
N GLY A 82 3.93 20.15 0.36
CA GLY A 82 2.99 20.96 1.13
C GLY A 82 1.70 20.21 1.52
N HIS A 83 1.38 19.09 0.87
CA HIS A 83 0.22 18.26 1.22
C HIS A 83 0.59 17.17 2.22
N LYS A 84 -0.15 17.16 3.33
CA LYS A 84 0.00 16.18 4.40
C LYS A 84 -1.34 15.98 5.11
N GLY A 85 -1.53 14.80 5.68
CA GLY A 85 -2.74 14.48 6.40
C GLY A 85 -2.64 13.12 7.09
N GLY A 86 -3.77 12.59 7.52
CA GLY A 86 -3.83 11.30 8.19
C GLY A 86 -5.25 10.96 8.57
N ALA A 87 -5.49 9.68 8.79
CA ALA A 87 -6.80 9.17 9.14
C ALA A 87 -6.69 7.95 10.06
N ALA A 88 -7.80 7.60 10.70
CA ALA A 88 -7.93 6.39 11.51
C ALA A 88 -9.23 5.64 11.16
N ASN A 89 -9.15 4.32 11.07
CA ASN A 89 -10.30 3.43 10.98
C ASN A 89 -10.00 2.15 11.79
N VAL A 90 -10.97 1.69 12.57
CA VAL A 90 -10.86 0.52 13.46
C VAL A 90 -11.68 -0.68 12.98
N LYS A 91 -12.35 -0.57 11.83
CA LYS A 91 -13.23 -1.60 11.25
C LYS A 91 -13.10 -1.60 9.72
N LEU A 92 -11.97 -2.09 9.22
CA LEU A 92 -11.79 -2.38 7.81
C LEU A 92 -12.38 -3.74 7.44
N ASN A 93 -12.99 -3.79 6.27
CA ASN A 93 -13.44 -5.01 5.60
C ASN A 93 -12.87 -5.04 4.17
N GLU A 94 -13.24 -6.05 3.38
CA GLU A 94 -12.66 -6.25 2.05
C GLU A 94 -13.07 -5.19 1.02
N ASP A 95 -14.17 -4.51 1.27
CA ASP A 95 -14.76 -3.48 0.40
C ASP A 95 -14.44 -2.06 0.88
N SER A 96 -13.70 -1.94 1.98
CA SER A 96 -13.32 -0.65 2.54
C SER A 96 -12.42 0.10 1.55
N ARG A 97 -12.86 1.29 1.15
CA ARG A 97 -12.02 2.26 0.43
C ARG A 97 -11.47 3.28 1.41
N PHE A 98 -10.57 2.85 2.29
CA PHE A 98 -10.00 3.72 3.32
C PHE A 98 -8.52 3.94 3.09
N GLY A 99 -8.08 5.19 2.95
CA GLY A 99 -6.67 5.47 2.71
C GLY A 99 -6.43 6.92 2.35
N PHE A 100 -5.65 7.18 1.32
CA PHE A 100 -5.35 8.54 0.89
C PHE A 100 -5.05 8.57 -0.60
N TYR A 101 -5.21 9.74 -1.20
CA TYR A 101 -4.71 10.02 -2.53
C TYR A 101 -4.10 11.41 -2.62
N ARG A 102 -3.26 11.58 -3.63
CA ARG A 102 -2.73 12.86 -4.10
C ARG A 102 -2.86 12.85 -5.62
N ASP A 103 -3.62 13.78 -6.15
CA ASP A 103 -3.78 14.01 -7.58
C ASP A 103 -2.96 15.24 -7.99
N PHE A 104 -1.84 15.01 -8.69
CA PHE A 104 -0.90 16.06 -9.05
C PHE A 104 -1.39 16.95 -10.21
N VAL A 105 -2.48 16.59 -10.88
CA VAL A 105 -3.06 17.34 -11.99
C VAL A 105 -4.34 18.09 -11.59
N SER A 106 -5.05 17.65 -10.55
CA SER A 106 -6.23 18.31 -10.01
C SER A 106 -5.88 19.58 -9.22
N LEU A 107 -6.63 20.67 -9.46
CA LEU A 107 -6.51 21.93 -8.72
C LEU A 107 -7.55 22.09 -7.61
N THR A 108 -8.65 21.33 -7.67
CA THR A 108 -9.82 21.53 -6.79
C THR A 108 -9.88 20.53 -5.65
N ASP A 109 -9.49 19.29 -5.90
CA ASP A 109 -9.33 18.27 -4.85
C ASP A 109 -7.99 17.53 -5.04
N PRO A 110 -6.87 18.19 -4.67
CA PRO A 110 -5.54 17.66 -4.92
C PRO A 110 -5.16 16.54 -3.93
N PHE A 111 -5.84 16.42 -2.79
CA PHE A 111 -5.43 15.53 -1.70
C PHE A 111 -6.57 15.22 -0.74
N SER A 112 -6.76 13.94 -0.42
CA SER A 112 -7.64 13.51 0.66
C SER A 112 -7.05 12.34 1.45
N ALA A 113 -7.49 12.19 2.70
CA ALA A 113 -7.19 11.06 3.56
C ALA A 113 -8.43 10.68 4.39
N GLY A 114 -8.75 9.39 4.46
CA GLY A 114 -9.97 8.88 5.09
C GLY A 114 -10.71 7.91 4.18
N ASN A 115 -12.03 8.02 4.13
CA ASN A 115 -12.83 7.29 3.15
C ASN A 115 -12.65 7.93 1.77
N ILE A 116 -12.34 7.11 0.77
CA ILE A 116 -12.09 7.54 -0.61
C ILE A 116 -13.30 7.14 -1.45
N GLU A 117 -14.06 8.14 -1.89
CA GLU A 117 -15.19 7.95 -2.79
C GLU A 117 -14.70 7.54 -4.19
N ASP A 118 -15.53 6.79 -4.93
CA ASP A 118 -15.32 6.60 -6.36
C ASP A 118 -15.84 7.87 -7.06
N GLU A 119 -14.97 8.61 -7.76
CA GLU A 119 -15.38 9.70 -8.66
C GLU A 119 -15.98 9.17 -9.96
#